data_AF-A0A8C6ZY55-F1
#
_entry.id   AF-A0A8C6ZY55-F1
#
_cell.length_a   1.000
_cell.length_b   1.000
_cell.length_c   1.000
_cell.angle_alpha   90.00
_cell.angle_beta   90.00
_cell.angle_gamma   90.00
#
_symmetry.space_group_name_H-M   'P 1'
#
loop_
_entity.id
_entity.type
_entity.pdbx_description
1 polymer ?
#
loop_
_entity_poly.entity_id
_entity_poly.type
_entity_poly.pdbx_seq_one_letter_code
_entity_poly.pdbx_strand_id
1 'polypeptide(L)'
;MVLGGKFGSFLGVNLGFGFGVTMGVHMAGNISGAHMNAALTFTNCALGRMSWKKFPVYVLGQFLGSFLAAATIYCLFYPAIIEFSGGRLTVTGPKATASIFATYLPDHSTLWRGFLDEVLVTGLLQLCLFAITDKENNPALQGTQALVIGILVVVIGISLGMNTGYAMNPSRDLPPRFFTYIAGWGIQVFRWHHLLGLHWLHHHTEAPHIGGLHEV
;
A
#
# COMPACT_ATOMS: atom_id res chain seq x y z
N MET A 1 -3.02 -17.11 6.85
CA MET A 1 -2.48 -16.19 7.87
C MET A 1 -1.30 -16.85 8.56
N VAL A 2 -0.18 -16.14 8.69
CA VAL A 2 1.12 -16.69 9.13
C VAL A 2 1.07 -17.30 10.54
N LEU A 3 0.26 -16.73 11.45
CA LEU A 3 0.16 -17.17 12.84
C LEU A 3 -0.93 -18.23 13.10
N GLY A 4 -1.40 -18.90 12.05
CA GLY A 4 -2.58 -19.77 12.10
C GLY A 4 -3.86 -18.93 12.20
N GLY A 5 -4.91 -19.29 11.46
CA GLY A 5 -6.15 -18.50 11.33
C GLY A 5 -6.98 -18.31 12.61
N LYS A 6 -6.40 -18.51 13.79
CA LYS A 6 -7.02 -18.34 15.11
C LYS A 6 -6.86 -16.93 15.68
N PHE A 7 -5.73 -16.25 15.41
CA PHE A 7 -5.38 -14.99 16.11
C PHE A 7 -5.53 -13.72 15.28
N GLY A 8 -5.86 -13.81 14.00
CA GLY A 8 -6.09 -12.63 13.19
C GLY A 8 -7.18 -12.84 12.14
N SER A 9 -7.67 -11.71 11.66
CA SER A 9 -8.78 -11.63 10.71
C SER A 9 -8.58 -10.44 9.78
N PHE A 10 -9.32 -10.41 8.68
CA PHE A 10 -9.36 -9.27 7.76
C PHE A 10 -9.77 -7.98 8.49
N LEU A 11 -10.73 -8.06 9.42
CA LEU A 11 -11.13 -6.93 10.27
C LEU A 11 -9.97 -6.42 11.14
N GLY A 12 -9.17 -7.33 11.71
CA GLY A 12 -7.99 -6.96 12.50
C GLY A 12 -6.96 -6.17 11.69
N VAL A 13 -6.77 -6.53 10.42
CA VAL A 13 -5.90 -5.78 9.49
C VAL A 13 -6.46 -4.36 9.28
N ASN A 14 -7.75 -4.22 8.99
CA ASN A 14 -8.37 -2.92 8.75
C ASN A 14 -8.31 -2.00 9.98
N LEU A 15 -8.60 -2.53 11.17
CA LEU A 15 -8.50 -1.78 12.43
C LEU A 15 -7.05 -1.37 12.72
N GLY A 16 -6.10 -2.30 12.57
CA GLY A 16 -4.68 -2.03 12.77
C GLY A 16 -4.14 -0.96 11.82
N PHE A 17 -4.50 -1.02 10.54
CA PHE A 17 -4.11 0.00 9.55
C PHE A 17 -4.71 1.37 9.89
N GLY A 18 -6.01 1.44 10.15
CA GLY A 18 -6.67 2.72 10.42
C GLY A 18 -6.15 3.41 11.68
N PHE A 19 -6.02 2.69 12.79
CA PHE A 19 -5.47 3.27 14.02
C PHE A 19 -3.96 3.50 13.95
N GLY A 20 -3.22 2.72 13.16
CA GLY A 20 -1.83 3.03 12.81
C GLY A 20 -1.69 4.38 12.11
N VAL A 21 -2.59 4.67 11.16
CA VAL A 21 -2.67 6.00 10.52
C VAL A 21 -3.02 7.08 11.55
N THR A 22 -3.98 6.85 12.46
CA THR A 22 -4.28 7.81 13.56
C THR A 22 -3.03 8.15 14.37
N MET A 23 -2.23 7.15 14.76
CA MET A 23 -0.99 7.40 15.49
C MET A 23 0.03 8.19 14.66
N GLY A 24 0.17 7.87 13.39
CA GLY A 24 1.01 8.64 12.47
C GLY A 24 0.59 10.11 12.34
N VAL A 25 -0.73 10.38 12.31
CA VAL A 25 -1.26 11.75 12.32
C VAL A 25 -0.92 12.47 13.62
N HIS A 26 -1.01 11.82 14.78
CA HIS A 26 -0.57 12.42 16.04
C HIS A 26 0.94 12.71 16.06
N MET A 27 1.77 11.84 15.47
CA MET A 27 3.22 12.01 15.45
C MET A 27 3.68 13.19 14.57
N ALA A 28 3.07 13.38 13.40
CA ALA A 28 3.58 14.31 12.39
C ALA A 28 2.61 15.43 12.00
N GLY A 29 1.39 15.45 12.55
CA GLY A 29 0.30 16.32 12.09
C GLY A 29 0.66 17.81 12.14
N ASN A 30 1.13 18.30 13.28
CA ASN A 30 1.51 19.70 13.46
C ASN A 30 2.85 20.09 12.84
N ILE A 31 3.64 19.12 12.37
CA ILE A 31 4.97 19.36 11.81
C ILE A 31 4.90 19.38 10.28
N SER A 32 4.34 18.32 9.69
CA SER A 32 4.35 18.10 8.24
C SER A 32 2.96 17.98 7.63
N GLY A 33 1.89 18.10 8.42
CA GLY A 33 0.52 17.74 8.00
C GLY A 33 0.29 16.23 7.94
N ALA A 34 1.25 15.41 8.41
CA ALA A 34 1.20 13.95 8.42
C ALA A 34 0.70 13.30 7.12
N HIS A 35 1.18 13.75 5.95
CA HIS A 35 0.73 13.19 4.68
C HIS A 35 0.90 11.66 4.63
N MET A 36 2.08 11.17 5.03
CA MET A 36 2.45 9.73 5.09
C MET A 36 2.14 8.94 3.81
N ASN A 37 1.87 9.63 2.71
CA ASN A 37 1.35 9.10 1.47
C ASN A 37 1.80 10.00 0.32
N ALA A 38 2.54 9.43 -0.63
CA ALA A 38 3.05 10.16 -1.78
C ALA A 38 1.93 10.69 -2.69
N ALA A 39 0.80 9.98 -2.80
CA ALA A 39 -0.36 10.45 -3.56
C ALA A 39 -1.00 11.68 -2.90
N LEU A 40 -1.20 11.68 -1.58
CA LEU A 40 -1.72 12.86 -0.86
C LEU A 40 -0.74 14.05 -0.95
N THR A 41 0.56 13.76 -0.88
CA THR A 41 1.63 14.74 -1.03
C THR A 41 1.59 15.38 -2.43
N PHE A 42 1.43 14.54 -3.46
CA PHE A 42 1.29 14.98 -4.85
C PHE A 42 0.04 15.84 -5.04
N THR A 43 -1.12 15.38 -4.57
CA THR A 43 -2.39 16.11 -4.71
C THR A 43 -2.34 17.48 -4.04
N ASN A 44 -1.75 17.58 -2.84
CA ASN A 44 -1.59 18.88 -2.18
C ASN A 44 -0.66 19.82 -2.95
N CYS A 45 0.35 19.30 -3.65
CA CYS A 45 1.16 20.11 -4.56
C CYS A 45 0.39 20.53 -5.82
N ALA A 46 -0.32 19.61 -6.45
CA ALA A 46 -1.10 19.85 -7.66
C ALA A 46 -2.22 20.89 -7.44
N LEU A 47 -2.85 20.88 -6.26
CA LEU A 47 -3.89 21.83 -5.88
C LEU A 47 -3.33 23.13 -5.27
N GLY A 48 -2.02 23.36 -5.30
CA GLY A 48 -1.40 24.60 -4.81
C GLY A 48 -1.40 24.75 -3.27
N ARG A 49 -1.74 23.70 -2.52
CA ARG A 49 -1.72 23.69 -1.04
C ARG A 49 -0.32 23.46 -0.47
N MET A 50 0.63 22.99 -1.28
CA MET A 50 2.03 22.78 -0.89
C MET A 50 2.99 23.09 -2.03
N SER A 51 4.15 23.68 -1.71
CA SER A 51 5.20 23.92 -2.70
C SER A 51 5.78 22.60 -3.25
N TRP A 52 5.92 22.50 -4.57
CA TRP A 52 6.59 21.39 -5.26
C TRP A 52 8.02 21.14 -4.79
N LYS A 53 8.72 22.15 -4.25
CA LYS A 53 10.07 21.99 -3.68
C LYS A 53 10.10 21.03 -2.48
N LYS A 54 8.98 20.92 -1.74
CA LYS A 54 8.85 20.01 -0.59
C LYS A 54 8.52 18.57 -1.00
N PHE A 55 7.93 18.38 -2.18
CA PHE A 55 7.48 17.08 -2.67
C PHE A 55 8.57 15.98 -2.60
N PRO A 56 9.78 16.16 -3.17
CA PRO A 56 10.80 15.11 -3.14
C PRO A 56 11.25 14.76 -1.72
N VAL A 57 11.37 15.75 -0.83
CA VAL A 57 11.76 15.53 0.57
C VAL A 57 10.70 14.71 1.31
N TYR A 58 9.42 15.00 1.09
CA TYR A 58 8.31 14.24 1.65
C TYR A 58 8.31 12.79 1.16
N VAL A 59 8.41 12.58 -0.16
CA VAL A 59 8.37 11.24 -0.76
C VAL A 59 9.57 10.42 -0.30
N LEU A 60 10.78 10.99 -0.29
CA LEU A 60 11.98 10.28 0.19
C LEU A 60 11.86 9.87 1.66
N GLY A 61 11.41 10.78 2.54
CA GLY A 61 11.22 10.46 3.95
C GLY A 61 10.18 9.36 4.16
N GLN A 62 9.06 9.43 3.45
CA GLN A 62 8.01 8.41 3.51
C GLN A 62 8.48 7.05 2.97
N PHE A 63 9.24 7.05 1.87
CA PHE A 63 9.74 5.84 1.25
C PHE A 63 10.77 5.13 2.14
N LEU A 64 11.74 5.88 2.67
CA LEU A 64 12.73 5.35 3.61
C LEU A 64 12.05 4.82 4.88
N GLY A 65 11.10 5.58 5.43
CA GLY A 65 10.34 5.16 6.61
C GLY A 65 9.60 3.84 6.39
N SER A 66 8.90 3.71 5.26
CA SER A 66 8.15 2.48 4.96
C SER A 66 9.06 1.28 4.66
N PHE A 67 10.18 1.49 3.97
CA PHE A 67 11.18 0.45 3.73
C PHE A 67 11.76 -0.09 5.05
N LEU A 68 12.15 0.81 5.96
CA LEU A 68 12.68 0.43 7.27
C LEU A 68 11.63 -0.21 8.16
N ALA A 69 10.36 0.22 8.07
CA ALA A 69 9.25 -0.44 8.75
C ALA A 69 9.07 -1.89 8.25
N ALA A 70 9.14 -2.12 6.93
CA ALA A 70 9.08 -3.47 6.37
C ALA A 70 10.22 -4.36 6.87
N ALA A 71 11.46 -3.85 6.89
CA ALA A 71 12.61 -4.56 7.45
C ALA A 71 12.41 -4.87 8.95
N THR A 72 11.90 -3.92 9.72
CA THR A 72 11.62 -4.11 11.15
C THR A 72 10.60 -5.20 11.38
N ILE A 73 9.47 -5.17 10.67
CA ILE A 73 8.44 -6.21 10.76
C ILE A 73 8.98 -7.58 10.33
N TYR A 74 9.78 -7.64 9.26
CA TYR A 74 10.41 -8.89 8.85
C TYR A 74 11.30 -9.47 9.95
N CYS A 75 12.15 -8.65 10.59
CA CYS A 75 12.99 -9.10 11.69
C CYS A 75 12.16 -9.59 12.89
N LEU A 76 11.12 -8.86 13.27
CA LEU A 76 10.24 -9.22 14.40
C LEU A 76 9.48 -10.54 14.15
N PHE A 77 9.04 -10.77 12.92
CA PHE A 77 8.25 -11.94 12.54
C PHE A 77 9.07 -13.02 11.83
N TYR A 78 10.40 -12.92 11.80
CA TYR A 78 11.26 -13.81 11.02
C TYR A 78 11.00 -15.30 11.32
N PRO A 79 11.01 -15.77 12.59
CA PRO A 79 10.77 -17.18 12.88
C PRO A 79 9.39 -17.65 12.40
N ALA A 80 8.35 -16.85 12.63
CA ALA A 80 6.98 -17.17 12.24
C ALA A 80 6.81 -17.24 10.72
N ILE A 81 7.44 -16.33 9.97
CA ILE A 81 7.41 -16.32 8.50
C ILE A 81 8.11 -17.57 7.96
N ILE A 82 9.28 -17.92 8.49
CA ILE A 82 10.05 -19.09 8.05
C ILE A 82 9.31 -20.39 8.38
N GLU A 83 8.76 -20.52 9.59
CA GLU A 83 7.99 -21.71 10.00
C GLU A 83 6.76 -21.90 9.11
N PHE A 84 5.95 -20.84 8.92
CA PHE A 84 4.75 -20.90 8.08
C PHE A 84 5.08 -21.28 6.62
N SER A 85 6.10 -20.64 6.06
CA SER A 85 6.49 -20.81 4.65
C SER A 85 7.29 -22.08 4.39
N GLY A 86 7.77 -22.78 5.43
CA GLY A 86 8.70 -23.90 5.29
C GLY A 86 10.04 -23.46 4.72
N GLY A 87 10.49 -22.26 5.08
CA GLY A 87 11.74 -21.65 4.62
C GLY A 87 11.73 -21.10 3.18
N ARG A 88 10.58 -21.11 2.49
CA ARG A 88 10.48 -20.64 1.10
C ARG A 88 9.69 -19.35 1.00
N LEU A 89 10.37 -18.25 0.69
CA LEU A 89 9.77 -16.93 0.55
C LEU A 89 9.11 -16.80 -0.83
N THR A 90 7.79 -17.03 -0.92
CA THR A 90 7.05 -16.97 -2.19
C THR A 90 6.04 -15.82 -2.24
N VAL A 91 5.78 -15.37 -3.47
CA VAL A 91 4.81 -14.31 -3.77
C VAL A 91 3.40 -14.86 -3.92
N THR A 92 3.27 -16.07 -4.46
CA THR A 92 1.99 -16.74 -4.72
C THR A 92 1.96 -18.14 -4.10
N GLY A 93 0.76 -18.73 -4.10
CA GLY A 93 0.51 -20.05 -3.55
C GLY A 93 -0.01 -20.03 -2.11
N PRO A 94 -0.36 -21.20 -1.56
CA PRO A 94 -1.05 -21.32 -0.28
C PRO A 94 -0.22 -20.85 0.93
N LYS A 95 1.10 -20.81 0.77
CA LYS A 95 2.06 -20.37 1.80
C LYS A 95 2.78 -19.06 1.43
N ALA A 96 2.22 -18.28 0.50
CA ALA A 96 2.75 -16.98 0.13
C ALA A 96 2.84 -16.04 1.33
N THR A 97 3.92 -15.27 1.39
CA THR A 97 4.22 -14.34 2.48
C THR A 97 4.52 -12.93 2.01
N ALA A 98 4.70 -12.70 0.70
CA ALA A 98 5.01 -11.37 0.16
C ALA A 98 3.88 -10.36 0.42
N SER A 99 2.62 -10.82 0.47
CA SER A 99 1.41 -10.01 0.69
C SER A 99 1.31 -9.38 2.08
N ILE A 100 2.19 -9.78 3.02
CA ILE A 100 2.35 -9.11 4.32
C ILE A 100 2.86 -7.67 4.11
N PHE A 101 3.74 -7.48 3.12
CA PHE A 101 4.50 -6.24 2.94
C PHE A 101 3.90 -5.34 1.86
N ALA A 102 3.51 -5.90 0.73
CA ALA A 102 2.96 -5.16 -0.42
C ALA A 102 1.63 -5.78 -0.88
N THR A 103 0.82 -5.05 -1.63
CA THR A 103 -0.44 -5.57 -2.15
C THR A 103 -0.23 -6.32 -3.47
N TYR A 104 -1.11 -7.29 -3.73
CA TYR A 104 -1.10 -8.08 -4.95
C TYR A 104 -2.53 -8.27 -5.42
N LEU A 105 -2.73 -8.14 -6.72
CA LEU A 105 -4.05 -8.32 -7.30
C LEU A 105 -4.49 -9.78 -7.18
N PRO A 106 -5.75 -10.07 -6.83
CA PRO A 106 -6.29 -11.42 -6.81
C PRO A 106 -6.49 -11.96 -8.23
N ASP A 107 -6.43 -13.29 -8.37
CA ASP A 107 -6.46 -14.01 -9.65
C ASP A 107 -7.70 -13.72 -10.52
N HIS A 108 -8.81 -13.31 -9.90
CA HIS A 108 -10.06 -13.00 -10.60
C HIS A 108 -10.11 -11.58 -11.17
N SER A 109 -9.11 -10.73 -10.89
CA SER A 109 -9.09 -9.33 -11.29
C SER A 109 -8.04 -9.07 -12.37
N THR A 110 -8.29 -8.03 -13.17
CA THR A 110 -7.39 -7.60 -14.24
C THR A 110 -6.69 -6.30 -13.87
N LEU A 111 -5.54 -6.02 -14.49
CA LEU A 111 -4.78 -4.80 -14.24
C LEU A 111 -5.62 -3.53 -14.40
N TRP A 112 -6.48 -3.48 -15.43
CA TRP A 112 -7.39 -2.37 -15.65
C TRP A 112 -8.38 -2.18 -14.49
N ARG A 113 -9.00 -3.27 -14.02
CA ARG A 113 -9.95 -3.21 -12.89
C ARG A 113 -9.25 -2.80 -11.61
N GLY A 114 -8.05 -3.33 -11.38
CA GLY A 114 -7.22 -2.96 -10.24
C GLY A 114 -6.81 -1.48 -10.26
N PHE A 115 -6.40 -0.97 -11.43
CA PHE A 115 -6.10 0.44 -11.60
C PHE A 115 -7.31 1.33 -11.30
N LEU A 116 -8.49 0.99 -11.86
CA LEU A 116 -9.72 1.73 -11.60
C LEU A 116 -10.09 1.73 -10.12
N ASP A 117 -9.97 0.58 -9.45
CA ASP A 117 -10.21 0.42 -8.02
C ASP A 117 -9.27 1.32 -7.20
N GLU A 118 -7.96 1.27 -7.44
CA GLU A 118 -6.99 2.12 -6.70
C GLU A 118 -7.20 3.62 -6.96
N VAL A 119 -7.57 4.02 -8.18
CA VAL A 119 -7.90 5.43 -8.49
C VAL A 119 -9.14 5.87 -7.70
N LEU A 120 -10.21 5.08 -7.71
CA LEU A 120 -11.45 5.40 -7.01
C LEU A 120 -11.25 5.42 -5.50
N VAL A 121 -10.58 4.41 -4.95
CA VAL A 121 -10.34 4.28 -3.50
C VAL A 121 -9.43 5.43 -3.01
N THR A 122 -8.36 5.75 -3.74
CA THR A 122 -7.48 6.89 -3.40
C THR A 122 -8.21 8.23 -3.53
N GLY A 123 -9.06 8.38 -4.55
CA GLY A 123 -9.90 9.57 -4.74
C GLY A 123 -10.89 9.77 -3.60
N LEU A 124 -11.56 8.70 -3.16
CA LEU A 124 -12.47 8.72 -2.00
C LEU A 124 -11.72 9.07 -0.71
N LEU A 125 -10.55 8.46 -0.48
CA LEU A 125 -9.69 8.83 0.65
C LEU A 125 -9.38 10.33 0.63
N GLN A 126 -8.91 10.86 -0.50
CA GLN A 126 -8.54 12.27 -0.63
C GLN A 126 -9.73 13.22 -0.44
N LEU A 127 -10.89 12.89 -1.00
CA LEU A 127 -12.13 13.66 -0.87
C LEU A 127 -12.58 13.74 0.60
N CYS A 128 -12.65 12.59 1.28
CA CYS A 128 -13.04 12.53 2.68
C CYS A 128 -12.02 13.22 3.59
N LEU A 129 -10.71 13.10 3.30
CA LEU A 129 -9.67 13.83 4.03
C LEU A 129 -9.86 15.34 3.93
N PHE A 130 -10.21 15.86 2.74
CA PHE A 130 -10.54 17.27 2.61
C PHE A 130 -11.79 17.63 3.40
N ALA A 131 -12.88 16.86 3.30
CA ALA A 131 -14.09 17.14 4.07
C ALA A 131 -13.83 17.15 5.60
N ILE A 132 -13.01 16.24 6.12
CA ILE A 132 -12.67 16.14 7.55
C ILE A 132 -11.85 17.34 8.04
N THR A 133 -11.02 17.92 7.17
CA THR A 133 -10.03 18.96 7.54
C THR A 133 -10.41 20.37 7.08
N ASP A 134 -11.44 20.50 6.25
CA ASP A 134 -11.90 21.76 5.69
C ASP A 134 -12.70 22.58 6.72
N LYS A 135 -12.11 23.70 7.14
CA LYS A 135 -12.70 24.61 8.13
C LYS A 135 -13.91 25.38 7.62
N GLU A 136 -14.10 25.44 6.30
CA GLU A 136 -15.22 26.15 5.67
C GLU A 136 -16.44 25.24 5.44
N ASN A 137 -16.31 23.95 5.75
CA ASN A 137 -17.38 22.96 5.67
C ASN A 137 -17.80 22.49 7.08
N ASN A 138 -17.98 21.18 7.28
CA ASN A 138 -18.27 20.55 8.57
C ASN A 138 -17.11 19.64 8.99
N PRO A 139 -15.96 20.21 9.43
CA PRO A 139 -14.79 19.43 9.78
C PRO A 139 -14.99 18.63 11.06
N ALA A 140 -14.10 17.68 11.30
CA ALA A 140 -14.02 17.04 12.61
C ALA A 140 -13.66 18.05 13.70
N LEU A 141 -14.15 17.80 14.92
CA LEU A 141 -13.85 18.61 16.09
C LEU A 141 -12.33 18.74 16.30
N GLN A 142 -11.90 19.89 16.78
CA GLN A 142 -10.48 20.12 17.04
C GLN A 142 -9.92 19.08 18.01
N GLY A 143 -8.84 18.42 17.61
CA GLY A 143 -8.18 17.35 18.35
C GLY A 143 -8.68 15.95 17.99
N THR A 144 -9.80 15.80 17.29
CA THR A 144 -10.34 14.48 16.91
C THR A 144 -10.08 14.11 15.45
N GLN A 145 -9.47 15.00 14.67
CA GLN A 145 -9.18 14.76 13.24
C GLN A 145 -8.42 13.45 13.02
N ALA A 146 -7.38 13.19 13.83
CA ALA A 146 -6.57 11.98 13.71
C ALA A 146 -7.39 10.69 13.85
N LEU A 147 -8.35 10.67 14.78
CA LEU A 147 -9.22 9.51 15.00
C LEU A 147 -10.19 9.32 13.83
N VAL A 148 -10.82 10.40 13.36
CA VAL A 148 -11.77 10.34 12.23
C VAL A 148 -11.06 9.92 10.95
N ILE A 149 -9.83 10.38 10.72
CA ILE A 149 -8.99 9.94 9.59
C ILE A 149 -8.67 8.44 9.68
N GLY A 150 -8.36 7.92 10.87
CA GLY A 150 -8.15 6.48 11.05
C GLY A 150 -9.41 5.67 10.78
N ILE A 151 -10.55 6.10 11.31
CA ILE A 151 -11.86 5.48 11.05
C ILE A 151 -12.16 5.45 9.55
N LEU A 152 -11.88 6.53 8.82
CA LEU A 152 -12.01 6.57 7.36
C LEU A 152 -11.21 5.43 6.69
N VAL A 153 -9.96 5.24 7.08
CA VAL A 153 -9.12 4.16 6.54
C VAL A 153 -9.67 2.78 6.91
N VAL A 154 -10.19 2.59 8.13
CA VAL A 154 -10.88 1.35 8.55
C VAL A 154 -12.08 1.07 7.63
N VAL A 155 -12.94 2.07 7.41
CA VAL A 155 -14.16 1.94 6.60
C VAL A 155 -13.81 1.59 5.16
N ILE A 156 -12.80 2.24 4.58
CA ILE A 156 -12.31 1.92 3.24
C ILE A 156 -11.81 0.48 3.17
N GLY A 157 -10.98 0.03 4.12
CA GLY A 157 -10.46 -1.33 4.14
C GLY A 157 -11.57 -2.39 4.24
N ILE A 158 -12.58 -2.18 5.08
CA ILE A 158 -13.71 -3.11 5.21
C ILE A 158 -14.59 -3.13 3.96
N SER A 159 -14.80 -1.98 3.31
CA SER A 159 -15.78 -1.85 2.22
C SER A 159 -15.19 -2.15 0.84
N LEU A 160 -13.95 -1.74 0.60
CA LEU A 160 -13.31 -1.74 -0.72
C LEU A 160 -11.98 -2.52 -0.74
N GLY A 161 -11.53 -3.03 0.41
CA GLY A 161 -10.19 -3.60 0.52
C GLY A 161 -9.97 -4.97 -0.12
N MET A 162 -11.04 -5.66 -0.52
CA MET A 162 -10.96 -7.05 -1.02
C MET A 162 -10.42 -7.16 -2.46
N ASN A 163 -10.55 -6.12 -3.28
CA ASN A 163 -10.22 -6.17 -4.70
C ASN A 163 -8.72 -6.02 -4.97
N THR A 164 -8.04 -5.17 -4.20
CA THR A 164 -6.66 -4.74 -4.45
C THR A 164 -5.81 -4.69 -3.19
N GLY A 165 -6.42 -4.87 -2.01
CA GLY A 165 -5.74 -4.66 -0.73
C GLY A 165 -5.64 -3.20 -0.32
N TYR A 166 -6.40 -2.29 -0.95
CA TYR A 166 -6.49 -0.86 -0.64
C TYR A 166 -5.12 -0.21 -0.47
N ALA A 167 -4.25 -0.34 -1.46
CA ALA A 167 -2.89 0.17 -1.36
C ALA A 167 -2.91 1.68 -1.07
N MET A 168 -3.71 2.45 -1.83
CA MET A 168 -4.01 3.89 -1.70
C MET A 168 -2.82 4.85 -1.61
N ASN A 169 -1.62 4.31 -1.54
CA ASN A 169 -0.44 4.97 -1.04
C ASN A 169 0.80 4.33 -1.67
N PRO A 170 1.42 5.01 -2.66
CA PRO A 170 2.65 4.53 -3.27
C PRO A 170 3.78 4.29 -2.24
N SER A 171 3.84 5.12 -1.17
CA SER A 171 4.82 4.97 -0.10
C SER A 171 4.59 3.72 0.77
N ARG A 172 3.37 3.17 0.80
CA ARG A 172 3.03 1.95 1.56
C ARG A 172 3.25 0.66 0.77
N ASP A 173 3.31 0.76 -0.55
CA ASP A 173 3.40 -0.41 -1.43
C ASP A 173 4.79 -0.59 -2.04
N LEU A 174 5.32 0.45 -2.68
CA LEU A 174 6.55 0.34 -3.45
C LEU A 174 7.80 0.11 -2.58
N PRO A 175 8.04 0.85 -1.48
CA PRO A 175 9.22 0.62 -0.65
C PRO A 175 9.24 -0.76 0.03
N PRO A 176 8.14 -1.26 0.65
CA PRO A 176 8.09 -2.63 1.17
C PRO A 176 8.27 -3.71 0.09
N ARG A 177 7.85 -3.44 -1.15
CA ARG A 177 8.10 -4.34 -2.29
C ARG A 177 9.57 -4.39 -2.70
N PHE A 178 10.28 -3.26 -2.68
CA PHE A 178 11.73 -3.26 -2.82
C PHE A 178 12.42 -4.01 -1.69
N PHE A 179 11.93 -3.87 -0.46
CA PHE A 179 12.43 -4.65 0.67
C PHE A 179 12.28 -6.15 0.42
N THR A 180 11.10 -6.64 0.04
CA THR A 180 10.89 -8.08 -0.20
C THR A 180 11.69 -8.62 -1.38
N TYR A 181 11.92 -7.81 -2.42
CA TYR A 181 12.86 -8.14 -3.49
C TYR A 181 14.27 -8.42 -2.94
N ILE A 182 14.80 -7.49 -2.14
CA ILE A 182 16.16 -7.59 -1.54
C ILE A 182 16.23 -8.75 -0.54
N ALA A 183 15.17 -8.97 0.24
CA ALA A 183 15.12 -9.97 1.30
C ALA A 183 14.94 -11.42 0.78
N GLY A 184 14.78 -11.62 -0.53
CA GLY A 184 14.85 -12.94 -1.15
C GLY A 184 13.54 -13.52 -1.68
N TRP A 185 12.45 -12.74 -1.76
CA TRP A 185 11.24 -13.16 -2.49
C TRP A 185 11.44 -13.15 -4.02
N GLY A 186 12.50 -12.49 -4.50
CA GLY A 186 12.90 -12.48 -5.90
C GLY A 186 12.08 -11.53 -6.79
N ILE A 187 12.38 -11.52 -8.09
CA ILE A 187 11.82 -10.58 -9.07
C ILE A 187 10.29 -10.69 -9.23
N GLN A 188 9.70 -11.80 -8.79
CA GLN A 188 8.26 -12.04 -8.87
C GLN A 188 7.44 -10.97 -8.14
N VAL A 189 8.01 -10.30 -7.14
CA VAL A 189 7.33 -9.22 -6.41
C VAL A 189 6.95 -8.05 -7.31
N PHE A 190 7.60 -7.86 -8.46
CA PHE A 190 7.26 -6.83 -9.46
C PHE A 190 6.51 -7.37 -10.67
N ARG A 191 6.65 -8.66 -10.98
CA ARG A 191 6.04 -9.29 -12.15
C ARG A 191 4.59 -9.70 -11.91
N TRP A 192 4.21 -9.99 -10.66
CA TRP A 192 2.88 -10.50 -10.41
C TRP A 192 1.82 -9.39 -10.33
N HIS A 193 0.86 -9.42 -11.28
CA HIS A 193 -0.30 -8.52 -11.44
C HIS A 193 -0.16 -7.16 -10.75
N HIS A 194 0.83 -6.40 -11.22
CA HIS A 194 1.26 -5.18 -10.56
C HIS A 194 0.33 -3.99 -10.88
N LEU A 195 -0.26 -3.40 -9.84
CA LEU A 195 -1.21 -2.28 -9.90
C LEU A 195 -0.58 -0.94 -10.31
N LEU A 196 0.72 -0.72 -10.03
CA LEU A 196 1.39 0.57 -10.32
C LEU A 196 2.08 0.62 -11.71
N GLY A 197 1.76 -0.31 -12.61
CA GLY A 197 2.07 -0.14 -14.04
C GLY A 197 3.55 -0.26 -14.43
N LEU A 198 4.44 -0.81 -13.61
CA LEU A 198 5.85 -1.07 -13.98
C LEU A 198 6.06 -2.25 -14.95
N HIS A 199 5.04 -2.73 -15.67
CA HIS A 199 5.22 -3.71 -16.76
C HIS A 199 6.21 -3.19 -17.84
N TRP A 200 6.30 -1.86 -18.00
CA TRP A 200 7.15 -1.22 -19.01
C TRP A 200 8.66 -1.32 -18.74
N LEU A 201 9.10 -1.63 -17.51
CA LEU A 201 10.53 -1.79 -17.20
C LEU A 201 11.16 -3.07 -17.79
N HIS A 202 10.36 -4.00 -18.32
CA HIS A 202 10.87 -5.27 -18.88
C HIS A 202 10.39 -5.63 -20.28
N HIS A 203 9.48 -4.87 -20.90
CA HIS A 203 9.09 -5.11 -22.29
C HIS A 203 10.19 -4.81 -23.33
N HIS A 204 11.40 -4.44 -22.90
CA HIS A 204 12.54 -4.24 -23.80
C HIS A 204 13.59 -5.36 -23.81
N THR A 205 13.41 -6.46 -23.08
CA THR A 205 14.42 -7.55 -23.10
C THR A 205 13.92 -8.92 -23.52
N GLU A 206 12.62 -9.22 -23.52
CA GLU A 206 12.13 -10.54 -23.98
C GLU A 206 10.73 -10.46 -24.63
N ALA A 207 10.71 -10.26 -25.97
CA ALA A 207 9.76 -10.76 -26.98
C ALA A 207 9.79 -9.82 -28.21
N PRO A 208 9.94 -10.30 -29.46
CA PRO A 208 9.16 -11.44 -29.96
C PRO A 208 9.95 -12.40 -30.88
N HIS A 209 10.35 -13.54 -30.35
CA HIS A 209 10.39 -14.80 -31.09
C HIS A 209 9.76 -15.79 -30.12
N ILE A 210 8.45 -16.07 -30.16
CA ILE A 210 7.84 -17.07 -31.03
C ILE A 210 6.34 -16.78 -30.96
N GLY A 211 5.84 -16.08 -31.97
CA GLY A 211 4.44 -16.15 -32.38
C GLY A 211 4.44 -16.84 -33.73
N GLY A 212 3.94 -18.07 -33.79
CA GLY A 212 3.80 -18.77 -35.06
C GLY A 212 3.69 -20.28 -34.91
N LEU A 213 2.46 -20.77 -35.14
CA LEU A 213 2.16 -22.08 -35.73
C LEU A 213 2.26 -23.30 -34.80
N HIS A 214 1.12 -23.79 -34.31
CA HIS A 214 0.38 -24.86 -35.00
C HIS A 214 -0.93 -25.20 -34.28
N GLU A 215 -1.98 -25.30 -35.08
CA GLU A 215 -3.24 -26.00 -34.80
C GLU A 215 -2.96 -27.47 -34.43
N VAL A 216 -3.52 -27.93 -33.30
CA VAL A 216 -4.48 -29.05 -33.06
C VAL A 216 -4.62 -29.20 -31.55
#